data_AF-A0A7L4CMB9-F1
#
_entry.id   AF-A0A7L4CMB9-F1
#
_cell.length_a   1.000
_cell.length_b   1.000
_cell.length_c   1.000
_cell.angle_alpha   90.00
_cell.angle_beta   90.00
_cell.angle_gamma   90.00
#
_symmetry.space_group_name_H-M   'P 1'
#
loop_
_entity.id
_entity.type
_entity.pdbx_description
1 polymer ?
#
loop_
_entity_poly.entity_id
_entity_poly.type
_entity_poly.pdbx_seq_one_letter_code
_entity_poly.pdbx_strand_id
1 'polypeptide(L)'
;LVALQVEMRTLAMLRGLLRQLHAACTRLAASARGLPSSVQETAGHVRHGMEGVQASLSRARSLHDLSDLVLEQSRETVMRAQLSIDELLEYVGQHAPLPWLVGPFAPALVEYPEDVPVEMSKWEGCITIG
;
A
#
# COMPACT_ATOMS: atom_id res chain seq x y z
N LEU A 1 -10.55 30.79 -18.75
CA LEU A 1 -10.01 30.80 -17.36
C LEU A 1 -10.54 29.63 -16.54
N VAL A 2 -11.85 29.41 -16.44
CA VAL A 2 -12.44 28.29 -15.67
C VAL A 2 -11.97 26.90 -16.15
N ALA A 3 -11.92 26.65 -17.46
CA ALA A 3 -11.49 25.36 -18.02
C ALA A 3 -10.03 25.00 -17.64
N LEU A 4 -9.11 25.96 -17.67
CA LEU A 4 -7.70 25.76 -17.30
C LEU A 4 -7.54 25.46 -15.79
N GLN A 5 -8.36 26.09 -14.94
CA GLN A 5 -8.36 25.79 -13.50
C GLN A 5 -8.87 24.37 -13.22
N VAL A 6 -9.91 23.93 -13.92
CA VAL A 6 -10.41 22.55 -13.83
C VAL A 6 -9.34 21.57 -14.26
N GLU A 7 -8.70 21.80 -15.40
CA GLU A 7 -7.62 20.95 -15.92
C GLU A 7 -6.46 20.80 -14.92
N MET A 8 -5.93 21.92 -14.40
CA MET A 8 -4.85 21.91 -13.42
C MET A 8 -5.24 21.15 -12.14
N ARG A 9 -6.47 21.38 -11.64
CA ARG A 9 -6.99 20.69 -10.46
C ARG A 9 -7.11 19.18 -10.71
N THR A 10 -7.62 18.77 -11.87
CA THR A 10 -7.74 17.36 -12.26
C THR A 10 -6.38 16.67 -12.32
N LEU A 11 -5.38 17.31 -12.95
CA LEU A 11 -4.02 16.76 -13.00
C LEU A 11 -3.37 16.71 -11.61
N ALA A 12 -3.62 17.70 -10.75
CA ALA A 12 -3.14 17.67 -9.37
C ALA A 12 -3.74 16.51 -8.59
N MET A 13 -5.05 16.26 -8.73
CA MET A 13 -5.74 15.12 -8.14
C MET A 13 -5.19 13.80 -8.68
N LEU A 14 -5.03 13.67 -10.00
CA LEU A 14 -4.44 12.49 -10.65
C LEU A 14 -3.05 12.17 -10.07
N ARG A 15 -2.16 13.16 -9.98
CA ARG A 15 -0.82 12.96 -9.40
C ARG A 15 -0.88 12.60 -7.91
N GLY A 16 -1.84 13.14 -7.16
CA GLY A 16 -2.09 12.74 -5.77
C GLY A 16 -2.45 11.27 -5.66
N LEU A 17 -3.42 10.82 -6.45
CA LEU A 17 -3.87 9.42 -6.48
C LEU A 17 -2.75 8.46 -6.91
N LEU A 18 -1.98 8.82 -7.94
CA LEU A 18 -0.85 8.01 -8.40
C LEU A 18 0.22 7.83 -7.32
N ARG A 19 0.51 8.88 -6.54
CA ARG A 19 1.45 8.77 -5.41
C ARG A 19 0.92 7.87 -4.30
N GLN A 20 -0.37 8.00 -3.97
CA GLN A 20 -1.02 7.14 -2.97
C GLN A 20 -1.00 5.68 -3.40
N LEU A 21 -1.28 5.42 -4.68
CA LEU A 21 -1.23 4.08 -5.27
C LEU A 21 0.18 3.50 -5.23
N HIS A 22 1.20 4.27 -5.62
CA HIS A 22 2.61 3.85 -5.53
C HIS A 22 3.00 3.48 -4.08
N ALA A 23 2.62 4.32 -3.12
CA ALA A 23 2.86 4.04 -1.70
C ALA A 23 2.12 2.79 -1.22
N ALA A 24 0.91 2.53 -1.71
CA ALA A 24 0.16 1.33 -1.39
C ALA A 24 0.81 0.07 -1.98
N CYS A 25 1.21 0.08 -3.26
CA CYS A 25 1.84 -1.06 -3.91
C CYS A 25 3.22 -1.39 -3.36
N THR A 26 4.00 -0.38 -2.97
CA THR A 26 5.29 -0.58 -2.29
C THR A 26 5.10 -1.21 -0.91
N ARG A 27 4.09 -0.75 -0.13
CA ARG A 27 3.71 -1.40 1.13
C ARG A 27 3.24 -2.84 0.92
N LEU A 28 2.41 -3.10 -0.09
CA LEU A 28 1.93 -4.45 -0.44
C LEU A 28 3.10 -5.41 -0.73
N ALA A 29 4.05 -4.98 -1.55
CA ALA A 29 5.23 -5.79 -1.87
C ALA A 29 6.10 -6.03 -0.62
N ALA A 30 6.22 -5.04 0.27
CA ALA A 30 6.93 -5.21 1.53
C ALA A 30 6.20 -6.15 2.50
N SER A 31 4.86 -6.09 2.56
CA SER A 31 4.06 -6.98 3.40
C SER A 31 4.00 -8.40 2.86
N ALA A 32 4.29 -8.62 1.57
CA ALA A 32 4.34 -9.97 1.00
C ALA A 32 5.59 -10.76 1.41
N ARG A 33 6.54 -10.16 2.14
CA ARG A 33 7.77 -10.82 2.59
C ARG A 33 7.45 -12.05 3.45
N GLY A 34 8.10 -13.16 3.12
CA GLY A 34 7.89 -14.44 3.82
C GLY A 34 6.71 -15.26 3.29
N LEU A 35 5.90 -14.73 2.35
CA LEU A 35 4.94 -15.55 1.62
C LEU A 35 5.64 -16.47 0.60
N PRO A 36 4.98 -17.48 0.03
CA PRO A 36 5.54 -18.29 -1.05
C PRO A 36 6.04 -17.46 -2.23
N SER A 37 7.04 -17.96 -2.96
CA SER A 37 7.68 -17.22 -4.06
C SER A 37 6.69 -16.77 -5.14
N SER A 38 5.70 -17.60 -5.46
CA SER A 38 4.63 -17.27 -6.41
C SER A 38 3.83 -16.04 -5.99
N VAL A 39 3.52 -15.92 -4.70
CA VAL A 39 2.79 -14.79 -4.13
C VAL A 39 3.64 -13.52 -4.12
N GLN A 40 4.91 -13.64 -3.74
CA GLN A 40 5.85 -12.53 -3.76
C GLN A 40 6.05 -11.99 -5.19
N GLU A 41 6.14 -12.89 -6.17
CA GLU A 41 6.25 -12.55 -7.59
C GLU A 41 5.01 -11.82 -8.09
N THR A 42 3.80 -12.30 -7.77
CA THR A 42 2.55 -11.61 -8.09
C THR A 42 2.48 -10.21 -7.48
N ALA A 43 2.86 -10.04 -6.21
CA ALA A 43 2.93 -8.72 -5.57
C ALA A 43 3.98 -7.81 -6.24
N GLY A 44 5.09 -8.40 -6.70
CA GLY A 44 6.11 -7.72 -7.51
C GLY A 44 5.57 -7.25 -8.87
N HIS A 45 4.82 -8.10 -9.57
CA HIS A 45 4.18 -7.76 -10.84
C HIS A 45 3.15 -6.64 -10.70
N VAL A 46 2.32 -6.69 -9.66
CA VAL A 46 1.37 -5.61 -9.31
C VAL A 46 2.12 -4.29 -9.15
N ARG A 47 3.19 -4.27 -8.33
CA ARG A 47 3.99 -3.07 -8.11
C ARG A 47 4.58 -2.55 -9.43
N HIS A 48 5.19 -3.43 -10.23
CA HIS A 48 5.85 -3.03 -11.47
C HIS A 48 4.86 -2.49 -12.51
N GLY A 49 3.70 -3.12 -12.66
CA GLY A 49 2.63 -2.62 -13.53
C GLY A 49 2.17 -1.23 -13.12
N MET A 50 1.98 -1.00 -11.81
CA MET A 50 1.56 0.31 -11.28
C MET A 50 2.64 1.39 -11.42
N GLU A 51 3.92 1.03 -11.31
CA GLU A 51 5.03 1.93 -11.65
C GLU A 51 4.99 2.35 -13.12
N GLY A 52 4.67 1.42 -14.03
CA GLY A 52 4.44 1.71 -15.45
C GLY A 52 3.29 2.70 -15.67
N VAL A 53 2.14 2.47 -15.03
CA VAL A 53 0.99 3.39 -15.08
C VAL A 53 1.36 4.77 -14.54
N GLN A 54 2.04 4.83 -13.40
CA GLN A 54 2.51 6.09 -12.82
C GLN A 54 3.47 6.82 -13.77
N ALA A 55 4.43 6.12 -14.36
CA ALA A 55 5.42 6.71 -15.26
C ALA A 55 4.75 7.31 -16.52
N SER A 56 3.76 6.61 -17.08
CA SER A 56 2.98 7.07 -18.23
C SER A 56 2.13 8.29 -17.91
N LEU A 57 1.37 8.25 -16.81
CA LEU A 57 0.41 9.30 -16.47
C LEU A 57 1.05 10.54 -15.81
N SER A 58 2.18 10.38 -15.10
CA SER A 58 2.87 11.51 -14.46
C SER A 58 3.62 12.41 -15.43
N ARG A 59 3.92 11.92 -16.65
CA ARG A 59 4.63 12.66 -17.70
C ARG A 59 3.75 13.73 -18.35
N ALA A 60 2.43 13.55 -18.33
CA ALA A 60 1.47 14.51 -18.87
C ALA A 60 1.52 15.85 -18.09
N ARG A 61 1.64 16.96 -18.81
CA ARG A 61 1.58 18.34 -18.30
C ARG A 61 0.21 18.98 -18.55
N SER A 62 -0.52 18.49 -19.54
CA SER A 62 -1.90 18.83 -19.88
C SER A 62 -2.75 17.56 -19.99
N LEU A 63 -4.08 17.68 -19.95
CA LEU A 63 -4.98 16.56 -20.25
C LEU A 63 -4.91 16.13 -21.72
N HIS A 64 -4.47 17.03 -22.61
CA HIS A 64 -4.27 16.72 -24.03
C HIS A 64 -3.04 15.83 -24.27
N ASP A 65 -2.10 15.78 -23.31
CA ASP A 65 -0.93 14.88 -23.38
C ASP A 65 -1.30 13.42 -23.05
N LEU A 66 -2.51 13.19 -22.54
CA LEU A 66 -3.03 11.86 -22.22
C LEU A 66 -3.79 11.31 -23.42
N SER A 67 -3.20 10.34 -24.12
CA SER A 67 -3.90 9.65 -25.20
C SER A 67 -4.87 8.59 -24.67
N ASP A 68 -5.95 8.35 -25.41
CA ASP A 68 -6.91 7.29 -25.10
C ASP A 68 -6.24 5.91 -24.95
N LEU A 69 -5.21 5.64 -25.76
CA LEU A 69 -4.41 4.42 -25.66
C LEU A 69 -3.70 4.31 -24.30
N VAL A 70 -3.08 5.39 -23.82
CA VAL A 70 -2.40 5.40 -22.51
C VAL A 70 -3.42 5.24 -21.38
N LEU A 71 -4.60 5.86 -21.50
CA LEU A 71 -5.66 5.73 -20.50
C LEU A 71 -6.21 4.30 -20.46
N GLU A 72 -6.48 3.68 -21.61
CA GLU A 72 -7.00 2.31 -21.66
C GLU A 72 -5.98 1.30 -21.15
N GLN A 73 -4.70 1.42 -21.57
CA GLN A 73 -3.61 0.57 -21.05
C GLN A 73 -3.45 0.74 -19.54
N SER A 74 -3.55 1.97 -19.04
CA SER A 74 -3.48 2.25 -17.61
C SER A 74 -4.62 1.59 -16.86
N ARG A 75 -5.84 1.72 -17.37
CA ARG A 75 -7.05 1.11 -16.81
C ARG A 75 -6.97 -0.41 -16.80
N GLU A 76 -6.54 -1.02 -17.90
CA GLU A 76 -6.34 -2.47 -18.00
C GLU A 76 -5.31 -2.95 -16.96
N THR A 77 -4.18 -2.25 -16.85
CA THR A 77 -3.11 -2.61 -15.91
C THR A 77 -3.60 -2.49 -14.46
N VAL A 78 -4.38 -1.45 -14.13
CA VAL A 78 -4.99 -1.28 -12.81
C VAL A 78 -5.99 -2.40 -12.51
N MET A 79 -6.84 -2.76 -13.49
CA MET A 79 -7.78 -3.87 -13.34
C MET A 79 -7.07 -5.20 -13.09
N ARG A 80 -6.02 -5.49 -13.87
CA ARG A 80 -5.21 -6.70 -13.69
C ARG A 80 -4.55 -6.72 -12.31
N ALA A 81 -3.99 -5.59 -11.88
CA ALA A 81 -3.40 -5.45 -10.56
C ALA A 81 -4.44 -5.71 -9.45
N GLN A 82 -5.66 -5.17 -9.58
CA GLN A 82 -6.73 -5.40 -8.62
C GLN A 82 -7.08 -6.90 -8.52
N LEU A 83 -7.28 -7.58 -9.65
CA LEU A 83 -7.56 -9.03 -9.67
C LEU A 83 -6.45 -9.83 -9.01
N SER A 84 -5.20 -9.52 -9.32
CA SER A 84 -4.05 -10.18 -8.69
C SER A 84 -4.00 -9.93 -7.18
N ILE A 85 -4.35 -8.73 -6.70
CA ILE A 85 -4.42 -8.45 -5.27
C ILE A 85 -5.53 -9.27 -4.61
N ASP A 86 -6.70 -9.39 -5.24
CA ASP A 86 -7.81 -10.18 -4.72
C ASP A 86 -7.42 -11.66 -4.60
N GLU A 87 -6.74 -12.22 -5.60
CA GLU A 87 -6.19 -13.59 -5.56
C GLU A 87 -5.17 -13.77 -4.43
N LEU A 88 -4.31 -12.77 -4.21
CA LEU A 88 -3.34 -12.80 -3.11
C LEU A 88 -4.03 -12.79 -1.74
N LEU A 89 -5.06 -11.97 -1.56
CA LEU A 89 -5.83 -11.89 -0.31
C LEU A 89 -6.56 -13.21 -0.03
N GLU A 90 -7.17 -13.81 -1.04
CA GLU A 90 -7.81 -15.11 -0.93
C GLU A 90 -6.80 -16.19 -0.52
N TYR A 91 -5.63 -16.23 -1.17
CA TYR A 91 -4.57 -17.18 -0.85
C TYR A 91 -4.11 -17.08 0.61
N VAL A 92 -3.84 -15.86 1.09
CA VAL A 92 -3.42 -15.64 2.48
C VAL A 92 -4.52 -16.06 3.46
N GLY A 93 -5.78 -15.75 3.16
CA GLY A 93 -6.94 -16.13 3.97
C GLY A 93 -7.12 -17.65 4.08
N GLN A 94 -6.86 -18.40 3.01
CA GLN A 94 -7.01 -19.86 2.98
C GLN A 94 -5.84 -20.60 3.64
N HIS A 95 -4.62 -20.09 3.50
CA HIS A 95 -3.41 -20.84 3.84
C HIS A 95 -2.70 -20.40 5.12
N ALA A 96 -2.98 -19.20 5.65
CA ALA A 96 -2.34 -18.63 6.84
C ALA A 96 -0.84 -18.98 6.96
N PRO A 97 -0.02 -18.61 5.95
CA PRO A 97 1.34 -19.15 5.81
C PRO A 97 2.24 -18.77 7.00
N LEU A 98 2.81 -19.80 7.65
CA LEU A 98 3.73 -19.67 8.80
C LEU A 98 4.94 -18.73 8.58
N PRO A 99 5.60 -18.69 7.40
CA PRO A 99 6.76 -17.82 7.21
C PRO A 99 6.40 -16.34 6.96
N TRP A 100 5.12 -15.98 6.93
CA TRP A 100 4.68 -14.62 6.63
C TRP A 100 5.11 -13.63 7.71
N LEU A 101 5.88 -12.62 7.29
CA LEU A 101 6.31 -11.55 8.19
C LEU A 101 5.23 -10.48 8.32
N VAL A 102 4.46 -10.55 9.40
CA VAL A 102 3.48 -9.54 9.80
C VAL A 102 4.09 -8.51 10.78
N GLY A 103 3.55 -7.29 10.79
CA GLY A 103 4.00 -6.21 11.67
C GLY A 103 4.03 -4.83 11.00
N PRO A 104 4.44 -3.77 11.72
CA PRO A 104 5.16 -3.78 12.99
C PRO A 104 4.29 -4.11 14.21
N PHE A 105 4.85 -4.83 15.18
CA PHE A 105 4.22 -5.06 16.49
C PHE A 105 5.01 -4.36 17.58
N ALA A 106 4.31 -3.72 18.52
CA ALA A 106 4.88 -3.18 19.73
C ALA A 106 4.35 -3.95 20.94
N PRO A 107 5.17 -4.21 21.97
CA PRO A 107 4.68 -4.86 23.19
C PRO A 107 3.65 -3.95 23.87
N ALA A 108 2.47 -4.51 24.17
CA ALA A 108 1.44 -3.80 24.94
C ALA A 108 1.75 -3.78 26.45
N LEU A 109 2.59 -4.72 26.91
CA LEU A 109 3.01 -4.86 28.29
C LEU A 109 4.53 -4.78 28.36
N VAL A 110 5.03 -3.90 29.23
CA VAL A 110 6.45 -3.76 29.53
C VAL A 110 6.65 -4.27 30.94
N GLU A 111 7.43 -5.35 31.09
CA GLU A 111 7.82 -5.86 32.39
C GLU A 111 8.85 -4.90 33.01
N TYR A 112 8.56 -4.38 34.20
CA TYR A 112 9.48 -3.52 34.93
C TYR A 112 10.37 -4.39 35.82
N PRO A 113 11.70 -4.16 35.82
CA PRO A 113 12.59 -4.91 36.70
C PRO A 113 12.22 -4.70 38.16
N GLU A 114 12.21 -5.79 38.94
CA GLU A 114 11.74 -5.84 40.33
C GLU A 114 12.51 -4.88 41.26
N ASP A 115 13.73 -4.51 40.89
CA ASP A 115 14.65 -3.71 41.70
C ASP A 115 14.58 -2.19 41.43
N VAL A 116 13.72 -1.73 40.50
CA VAL A 116 13.57 -0.30 40.21
C VAL A 116 12.23 0.19 40.76
N PRO A 117 12.22 1.17 41.68
CA PRO A 117 10.98 1.73 42.18
C PRO A 117 10.20 2.32 41.00
N VAL A 118 9.06 1.71 40.73
CA VAL A 118 8.10 2.14 39.72
C VAL A 118 7.63 3.55 40.08
N GLU A 119 7.97 4.54 39.24
CA GLU A 119 7.44 5.89 39.37
C GLU A 119 5.97 5.88 38.91
N MET A 120 5.06 5.83 39.87
CA MET A 120 3.61 5.70 39.61
C MET A 120 3.01 6.85 38.80
N SER A 121 3.68 8.00 38.76
CA SER A 121 3.35 9.18 37.94
C SER A 121 3.49 8.93 36.42
N LYS A 122 4.22 7.89 36.01
CA LYS A 122 4.49 7.55 34.60
C LYS A 122 3.68 6.32 34.12
N TRP A 123 2.90 5.68 35.00
CA TRP A 123 2.15 4.49 34.65
C TRP A 123 0.94 4.81 33.76
N GLU A 124 0.97 4.33 32.51
CA GLU A 124 -0.14 4.40 31.54
C GLU A 124 -0.81 3.03 31.30
N GLY A 125 -0.83 2.14 32.30
CA GLY A 125 -1.35 0.77 32.17
C GLY A 125 -2.84 0.63 32.52
N CYS A 126 -3.63 0.06 31.61
CA CYS A 126 -5.00 -0.40 31.87
C CYS A 126 -4.98 -1.76 32.60
N ILE A 127 -5.69 -1.87 33.72
CA ILE A 127 -5.93 -3.14 34.42
C ILE A 127 -7.11 -3.83 33.72
N THR A 128 -6.87 -4.86 32.91
CA THR A 128 -7.93 -5.79 32.53
C THR A 128 -8.01 -6.89 33.58
N ILE A 129 -9.03 -6.84 34.42
CA ILE A 129 -9.42 -7.96 35.29
C ILE A 129 -10.42 -8.80 34.51
N GLY A 130 -10.04 -10.06 34.23
CA GLY A 130 -10.96 -11.19 33.98
C GLY A 130 -11.73 -11.18 32.68
#